data_AF-A0A6B2UBT9-F1
#
_entry.id   AF-A0A6B2UBT9-F1
#
_cell.length_a   1.000
_cell.length_b   1.000
_cell.length_c   1.000
_cell.angle_alpha   90.00
_cell.angle_beta   90.00
_cell.angle_gamma   90.00
#
_symmetry.space_group_name_H-M   'P 1'
#
loop_
_entity.id
_entity.type
_entity.pdbx_description
1 polymer ?
#
loop_
_entity_poly.entity_id
_entity_poly.type
_entity_poly.pdbx_seq_one_letter_code
_entity_poly.pdbx_strand_id
1 'polypeptide(L)'
;LAARGVLDALDLEADLGARLPFPVHGGHRFGDPLTALRLRVPTAGLLGPSPPAREPALTAPDPLALPDPRRALSMFEAVLRDLAAAEPPHAPGTGRGRGGTGTDTGSGTGAGTDTGTGTDPGTGGARAVKGAE
;
A
#
# COMPACT_ATOMS: atom_id res chain seq x y z
N LEU A 1 15.79 -3.66 7.67
CA LEU A 1 14.60 -3.99 6.84
C LEU A 1 13.61 -4.89 7.57
N ALA A 2 14.03 -6.02 8.17
CA ALA A 2 13.13 -6.87 8.95
C ALA A 2 12.37 -6.13 10.09
N ALA A 3 13.04 -5.19 10.79
CA ALA A 3 12.40 -4.33 11.79
C ALA A 3 11.30 -3.41 11.24
N ARG A 4 11.24 -3.22 9.92
CA ARG A 4 10.20 -2.49 9.17
C ARG A 4 9.14 -3.42 8.57
N GLY A 5 9.18 -4.72 8.89
CA GLY A 5 8.28 -5.73 8.33
C GLY A 5 8.65 -6.21 6.93
N VAL A 6 9.79 -5.81 6.38
CA VAL A 6 10.28 -6.29 5.07
C VAL A 6 11.12 -7.54 5.28
N LEU A 7 10.57 -8.71 4.98
CA LEU A 7 11.23 -10.01 5.17
C LEU A 7 11.68 -10.64 3.86
N ASP A 8 11.03 -10.32 2.75
CA ASP A 8 11.34 -10.87 1.44
C ASP A 8 11.17 -9.85 0.29
N ALA A 9 11.44 -10.29 -0.94
CA ALA A 9 11.36 -9.45 -2.12
C ALA A 9 9.92 -9.00 -2.47
N LEU A 10 8.90 -9.69 -1.99
CA LEU A 10 7.49 -9.32 -2.20
C LEU A 10 7.10 -8.19 -1.23
N ASP A 11 7.49 -8.32 0.05
CA ASP A 11 7.30 -7.25 1.04
C ASP A 11 8.03 -5.98 0.60
N LEU A 12 9.25 -6.14 0.08
CA LEU A 12 10.06 -5.02 -0.42
C LEU A 12 9.45 -4.37 -1.67
N GLU A 13 8.89 -5.16 -2.60
CA GLU A 13 8.14 -4.64 -3.76
C GLU A 13 6.91 -3.85 -3.31
N ALA A 14 6.17 -4.34 -2.32
CA ALA A 14 4.99 -3.66 -1.79
C ALA A 14 5.34 -2.35 -1.06
N ASP A 15 6.35 -2.34 -0.18
CA ASP A 15 6.79 -1.14 0.55
C ASP A 15 7.21 -0.04 -0.43
N LEU A 16 8.08 -0.34 -1.38
CA LEU A 16 8.55 0.64 -2.34
C LEU A 16 7.48 1.05 -3.34
N GLY A 17 6.60 0.13 -3.76
CA GLY A 17 5.47 0.43 -4.64
C GLY A 17 4.48 1.42 -4.02
N ALA A 18 4.34 1.43 -2.69
CA ALA A 18 3.51 2.40 -1.97
C ALA A 18 4.17 3.79 -1.85
N ARG A 19 5.48 3.89 -2.04
CA ARG A 19 6.29 5.10 -1.74
C ARG A 19 6.82 5.81 -2.97
N LEU A 20 6.99 5.08 -4.07
CA LEU A 20 7.52 5.61 -5.33
C LEU A 20 6.39 5.90 -6.33
N PRO A 21 6.54 6.94 -7.17
CA PRO A 21 5.51 7.32 -8.14
C PRO A 21 5.49 6.43 -9.40
N PHE A 22 6.32 5.39 -9.45
CA PHE A 22 6.47 4.47 -10.58
C PHE A 22 6.62 3.03 -10.07
N PRO A 23 6.26 2.04 -10.90
CA PRO A 23 6.31 0.65 -10.48
C PRO A 23 7.75 0.20 -10.20
N VAL A 24 7.91 -0.63 -9.17
CA VAL A 24 9.12 -1.42 -8.91
C VAL A 24 8.77 -2.89 -8.98
N HIS A 25 9.75 -3.73 -9.29
CA HIS A 25 9.54 -5.16 -9.46
C HIS A 25 10.56 -5.94 -8.65
N GLY A 26 10.10 -6.84 -7.78
CA GLY A 26 10.93 -7.77 -7.04
C GLY A 26 11.70 -8.69 -7.97
N GLY A 27 12.94 -9.01 -7.60
CA GLY A 27 13.82 -9.91 -8.34
C GLY A 27 13.21 -11.29 -8.56
N HIS A 28 12.31 -11.72 -7.67
CA HIS A 28 11.57 -12.98 -7.78
C HIS A 28 10.76 -13.09 -9.08
N ARG A 29 10.33 -11.96 -9.65
CA ARG A 29 9.64 -11.91 -10.96
C ARG A 29 10.57 -12.23 -12.13
N PHE A 30 11.87 -12.28 -11.88
CA PHE A 30 12.94 -12.52 -12.83
C PHE A 30 13.80 -13.75 -12.47
N GLY A 31 13.32 -14.59 -11.55
CA GLY A 31 13.98 -15.83 -11.16
C GLY A 31 14.95 -15.73 -9.98
N ASP A 32 15.08 -14.56 -9.32
CA ASP A 32 15.81 -14.51 -8.04
C ASP A 32 15.02 -15.25 -6.95
N PRO A 33 15.69 -15.82 -5.93
CA PRO A 33 15.00 -16.34 -4.74
C PRO A 33 14.19 -15.25 -4.04
N LEU A 34 13.02 -15.59 -3.48
CA LEU A 34 12.18 -14.62 -2.76
C LEU A 34 12.91 -14.00 -1.55
N THR A 35 13.78 -14.78 -0.90
CA THR A 35 14.63 -14.33 0.21
C THR A 35 15.76 -13.41 -0.22
N ALA A 36 16.07 -13.32 -1.51
CA ALA A 36 17.00 -12.34 -2.04
C ALA A 36 16.27 -11.01 -2.21
N LEU A 37 16.54 -10.05 -1.31
CA LEU A 37 16.00 -8.68 -1.33
C LEU A 37 16.54 -7.88 -2.53
N ARG A 38 16.10 -8.24 -3.73
CA ARG A 38 16.49 -7.64 -5.00
C ARG A 38 15.28 -7.02 -5.67
N LEU A 39 15.51 -5.90 -6.33
CA LEU A 39 14.50 -5.16 -7.07
C LEU A 39 15.06 -4.75 -8.43
N ARG A 40 14.16 -4.61 -9.40
CA ARG A 40 14.40 -3.96 -10.67
C ARG A 40 13.52 -2.72 -10.74
N VAL A 41 14.16 -1.59 -11.02
CA VAL A 41 13.52 -0.29 -11.11
C VAL A 41 13.56 0.17 -12.58
N PRO A 42 12.41 0.37 -13.23
CA PRO A 42 12.38 0.89 -14.60
C PRO A 42 12.83 2.35 -14.61
N THR A 43 13.84 2.65 -15.43
CA THR A 43 14.35 4.02 -15.59
C THR A 43 13.32 4.98 -16.16
N ALA A 44 12.36 4.48 -16.94
CA ALA A 44 11.29 5.27 -17.53
C ALA A 44 10.46 6.04 -16.48
N GLY A 45 10.31 5.51 -15.27
CA GLY A 45 9.63 6.20 -14.16
C GLY A 45 10.38 7.42 -13.64
N LEU A 46 11.70 7.45 -13.83
CA LEU A 46 12.54 8.60 -13.48
C LEU A 46 12.46 9.71 -14.51
N LEU A 47 12.13 9.39 -15.77
CA LEU A 47 12.19 10.36 -16.87
C LEU A 47 10.91 11.20 -17.01
N GLY A 48 9.79 10.71 -16.48
CA GLY A 48 8.49 11.38 -16.56
C GLY A 48 7.31 10.41 -16.38
N PRO A 49 6.13 10.93 -16.00
CA PRO A 49 4.96 10.12 -15.63
C PRO A 49 4.30 9.41 -16.82
N SER A 50 4.55 9.87 -18.05
CA SER A 50 3.94 9.35 -19.27
C SER A 50 4.95 9.32 -20.42
N PRO A 51 4.75 8.51 -21.47
CA PRO A 51 5.66 8.48 -22.61
C PRO A 51 5.95 9.86 -23.22
N PRO A 52 4.96 10.75 -23.47
CA PRO A 52 5.23 12.10 -23.97
C PRO A 52 6.06 12.96 -23.00
N ALA A 53 5.83 12.82 -21.69
CA ALA A 53 6.56 13.60 -20.68
C ALA A 53 8.03 13.16 -20.53
N ARG A 54 8.39 11.95 -20.98
CA ARG A 54 9.76 11.44 -20.92
C ARG A 54 10.67 12.00 -22.01
N GLU A 55 10.09 12.44 -23.12
CA GLU A 55 10.87 12.81 -24.30
C GLU A 55 11.84 13.99 -24.08
N PRO A 56 11.46 15.07 -23.37
CA PRO A 56 12.41 16.12 -23.01
C PRO A 56 13.64 15.58 -22.27
N ALA A 57 13.47 14.60 -21.38
CA ALA A 57 14.58 14.02 -20.63
C ALA A 57 15.46 13.08 -21.46
N LEU A 58 14.95 12.49 -22.54
CA LEU A 58 15.71 11.63 -23.45
C LEU A 58 16.57 12.41 -24.45
N THR A 59 16.17 13.64 -24.75
CA THR A 59 16.82 14.48 -25.77
C THR A 59 17.61 15.65 -25.20
N ALA A 60 17.38 16.02 -23.94
CA ALA A 60 18.11 17.11 -23.30
C ALA A 60 19.61 16.77 -23.12
N PRO A 61 20.51 17.75 -23.36
CA PRO A 61 21.94 17.58 -23.05
C PRO A 61 22.18 17.47 -21.54
N ASP A 62 21.31 18.07 -20.72
CA ASP A 62 21.29 17.93 -19.27
C ASP A 62 19.86 17.60 -18.77
N PRO A 63 19.52 16.30 -18.65
CA PRO A 63 18.21 15.87 -18.16
C PRO A 63 17.93 16.24 -16.70
N LEU A 64 18.97 16.49 -15.88
CA LEU A 64 18.81 16.82 -14.46
C LEU A 64 18.46 18.29 -14.23
N ALA A 65 18.63 19.14 -15.25
CA ALA A 65 18.08 20.49 -15.27
C ALA A 65 16.54 20.50 -15.41
N LEU A 66 15.94 19.38 -15.85
CA LEU A 66 14.49 19.26 -16.01
C LEU A 66 13.79 18.92 -14.68
N PRO A 67 12.56 19.42 -14.44
CA PRO A 67 11.84 19.20 -13.19
C PRO A 67 11.54 17.73 -12.88
N ASP A 68 11.07 16.97 -13.88
CA ASP A 68 10.58 15.60 -13.67
C ASP A 68 11.70 14.63 -13.25
N PRO A 69 12.84 14.52 -13.96
CA PRO A 69 13.97 13.71 -13.52
C PRO A 69 14.52 14.09 -12.16
N ARG A 70 14.70 15.40 -11.92
CA ARG A 70 15.20 15.89 -10.64
C ARG A 70 14.25 15.53 -9.50
N ARG A 71 12.94 15.72 -9.67
CA ARG A 71 11.94 15.40 -8.65
C ARG A 71 11.87 13.90 -8.40
N ALA A 72 11.85 13.07 -9.45
CA ALA A 72 11.78 11.62 -9.33
C ALA A 72 13.02 11.06 -8.59
N LEU A 73 14.21 11.54 -8.92
CA LEU A 73 15.46 11.15 -8.25
C LEU A 73 15.51 11.62 -6.79
N SER A 74 15.04 12.85 -6.51
CA SER A 74 14.97 13.36 -5.13
C SER A 74 14.04 12.51 -4.26
N MET A 75 12.89 12.08 -4.80
CA MET A 75 11.97 11.16 -4.12
C MET A 75 12.61 9.78 -3.91
N PHE A 76 13.27 9.26 -4.93
CA PHE A 76 13.95 7.97 -4.86
C PHE A 76 15.07 7.98 -3.80
N GLU A 77 15.89 9.04 -3.76
CA GLU A 77 16.91 9.24 -2.74
C GLU A 77 16.31 9.32 -1.33
N ALA A 78 15.24 10.09 -1.15
CA ALA A 78 14.57 10.22 0.15
C ALA A 78 14.05 8.87 0.66
N VAL A 79 13.45 8.06 -0.21
CA VAL A 79 12.96 6.72 0.12
C VAL A 79 14.10 5.77 0.50
N LEU A 80 15.19 5.76 -0.27
CA LEU A 80 16.36 4.92 0.05
C LEU A 80 17.05 5.36 1.35
N ARG A 81 17.16 6.66 1.58
CA ARG A 81 17.72 7.20 2.82
C ARG A 81 16.89 6.80 4.03
N ASP A 82 15.57 6.91 3.92
CA ASP A 82 14.69 6.45 4.98
C ASP A 82 14.85 4.93 5.20
N LEU A 83 14.91 4.09 4.17
CA LEU A 83 15.16 2.66 4.34
C LEU A 83 16.50 2.34 5.02
N ALA A 84 17.52 3.14 4.75
CA ALA A 84 18.84 3.01 5.37
C ALA A 84 18.88 3.53 6.82
N ALA A 85 17.93 4.37 7.22
CA ALA A 85 17.87 4.87 8.59
C ALA A 85 17.59 3.71 9.57
N ALA A 86 18.46 3.58 10.58
CA ALA A 86 18.47 2.48 11.54
C ALA A 86 17.20 2.40 12.41
N GLU A 87 16.44 3.50 12.51
CA GLU A 87 15.20 3.56 13.26
C GLU A 87 14.00 3.61 12.29
N PRO A 88 13.00 2.71 12.44
CA PRO A 88 11.81 2.75 11.60
C PRO A 88 10.98 4.00 11.93
N PRO A 89 10.57 4.83 10.94
CA PRO A 89 9.50 5.79 11.17
C PRO A 89 8.24 5.02 11.56
N HIS A 90 7.59 5.44 12.64
CA HIS A 90 6.35 4.83 13.13
C HIS A 90 5.28 4.80 12.03
N ALA A 91 4.77 3.61 11.73
CA ALA A 91 3.63 3.42 10.85
C ALA A 91 2.31 3.50 11.66
N PRO A 92 1.23 4.07 11.10
CA PRO A 92 -0.11 3.87 11.65
C PRO A 92 -0.50 2.40 11.45
N GLY A 93 -0.78 1.72 12.56
CA GLY A 93 -1.19 0.32 12.53
C GLY A 93 -2.52 0.14 11.81
N THR A 94 -2.53 -0.70 10.78
CA THR A 94 -3.76 -1.31 10.27
C THR A 94 -3.67 -2.81 10.51
N GLY A 95 -4.45 -3.26 11.49
CA GLY A 95 -4.42 -4.61 12.02
C GLY A 95 -4.62 -5.67 10.95
N ARG A 96 -3.71 -6.65 10.91
CA ARG A 96 -4.01 -7.96 10.36
C ARG A 96 -4.59 -8.81 11.50
N GLY A 97 -5.92 -8.77 11.63
CA GLY A 97 -6.66 -9.62 12.55
C GLY A 97 -6.42 -11.09 12.20
N ARG A 98 -5.54 -11.76 12.96
CA ARG A 98 -5.40 -13.22 12.95
C ARG A 98 -6.31 -13.78 14.05
N GLY A 99 -7.62 -13.74 13.83
CA GLY A 99 -8.59 -14.43 14.67
C GLY A 99 -8.64 -15.89 14.27
N GLY A 100 -7.95 -16.76 15.02
CA GLY A 100 -7.98 -18.18 14.76
C GLY A 100 -7.05 -18.99 15.64
N THR A 101 -7.49 -19.27 16.87
CA THR A 101 -7.16 -20.52 17.57
C THR A 101 -8.40 -20.92 18.38
N GLY A 102 -9.10 -21.93 17.91
CA GLY A 102 -10.09 -22.64 18.69
C GLY A 102 -9.41 -23.40 19.83
N THR A 103 -10.03 -23.34 21.00
CA THR A 103 -9.86 -24.36 22.04
C THR A 103 -11.26 -24.76 22.45
N ASP A 104 -11.71 -25.85 21.85
CA ASP A 104 -12.76 -26.73 22.29
C ASP A 104 -12.46 -27.22 23.71
N THR A 105 -13.29 -26.81 24.66
CA THR A 105 -13.44 -27.49 25.94
C THR A 105 -14.92 -27.41 26.31
N GLY A 106 -15.63 -28.50 26.06
CA GLY A 106 -17.02 -28.65 26.48
C GLY A 106 -17.12 -28.96 27.96
N SER A 107 -18.03 -28.28 28.66
CA SER A 107 -18.79 -28.82 29.80
C SER A 107 -19.87 -27.82 30.25
N GLY A 108 -21.11 -28.29 30.42
CA GLY A 108 -22.03 -27.72 31.41
C GLY A 108 -23.17 -26.82 30.93
N THR A 109 -24.28 -27.47 30.58
CA THR A 109 -25.69 -27.17 30.90
C THR A 109 -26.05 -25.81 31.51
N GLY A 110 -26.94 -25.08 30.84
CA GLY A 110 -27.69 -23.95 31.41
C GLY A 110 -28.93 -23.64 30.59
N ALA A 111 -30.09 -24.08 31.08
CA ALA A 111 -31.40 -23.73 30.55
C ALA A 111 -31.73 -22.27 30.92
N GLY A 112 -32.24 -21.51 29.95
CA GLY A 112 -32.72 -20.14 30.15
C GLY A 112 -33.85 -19.87 29.17
N THR A 113 -35.05 -19.75 29.71
CA THR A 113 -36.33 -19.63 29.04
C THR A 113 -36.55 -18.27 28.38
N ASP A 114 -37.19 -18.36 27.23
CA ASP A 114 -37.86 -17.35 26.42
C ASP A 114 -38.77 -16.38 27.22
N THR A 115 -38.73 -15.09 26.87
CA THR A 115 -39.81 -14.09 27.03
C THR A 115 -39.35 -12.85 26.24
N GLY A 116 -39.95 -12.53 25.08
CA GLY A 116 -41.02 -11.52 24.91
C GLY A 116 -40.48 -10.08 25.09
N THR A 117 -40.72 -9.05 24.28
CA THR A 117 -41.75 -8.71 23.29
C THR A 117 -41.38 -7.34 22.68
N GLY A 118 -41.69 -7.16 21.38
CA GLY A 118 -42.13 -5.94 20.66
C GLY A 118 -41.58 -4.54 20.99
N THR A 119 -41.26 -3.76 19.94
CA THR A 119 -42.10 -2.63 19.44
C THR A 119 -41.30 -1.80 18.42
N ASP A 120 -41.70 -1.85 17.14
CA ASP A 120 -41.53 -0.74 16.19
C ASP A 120 -42.56 0.34 16.51
N PRO A 121 -42.26 1.63 16.29
CA PRO A 121 -42.78 2.23 15.07
C PRO A 121 -41.80 3.20 14.39
N GLY A 122 -41.88 3.22 13.06
CA GLY A 122 -41.12 4.13 12.21
C GLY A 122 -41.62 5.58 12.20
N THR A 123 -40.81 6.43 11.58
CA THR A 123 -41.13 7.71 10.92
C THR A 123 -39.86 8.05 10.12
N GLY A 124 -39.82 8.30 8.81
CA GLY A 124 -40.85 8.76 7.88
C GLY A 124 -40.32 10.00 7.15
N GLY A 125 -40.15 9.89 5.83
CA GLY A 125 -40.16 11.01 4.88
C GLY A 125 -38.80 11.60 4.49
N ALA A 126 -38.54 12.02 3.24
CA ALA A 126 -39.19 11.80 1.96
C ALA A 126 -38.25 12.38 0.88
N ARG A 127 -38.36 11.84 -0.34
CA ARG A 127 -37.79 12.35 -1.59
C ARG A 127 -38.16 13.82 -1.83
N ALA A 128 -37.27 14.55 -2.52
CA ALA A 128 -37.68 15.55 -3.50
C ALA A 128 -36.79 15.45 -4.75
N VAL A 129 -37.38 14.91 -5.80
CA VAL A 129 -37.01 15.11 -7.19
C VAL A 129 -37.82 16.29 -7.73
N LYS A 130 -37.16 17.27 -8.36
CA LYS A 130 -37.72 18.30 -9.25
C LYS A 130 -36.51 19.07 -9.83
N GLY A 131 -36.37 19.43 -11.09
CA GLY A 131 -37.12 19.36 -12.36
C GLY A 131 -36.12 19.87 -13.43
N ALA A 132 -36.11 19.33 -14.65
CA ALA A 132 -36.81 19.89 -15.81
C ALA A 132 -36.45 21.36 -16.10
N GLU A 133 -35.48 21.59 -17.00
CA GLU A 133 -35.69 22.16 -18.34
C GLU A 133 -34.56 21.71 -19.27
#